data_AF-A0A7L0D909-F1
#
_entry.id   AF-A0A7L0D909-F1
#
_cell.length_a   1.000
_cell.length_b   1.000
_cell.length_c   1.000
_cell.angle_alpha   90.00
_cell.angle_beta   90.00
_cell.angle_gamma   90.00
#
_symmetry.space_group_name_H-M   'P 1'
#
loop_
_entity.id
_entity.type
_entity.pdbx_description
1 polymer ?
#
loop_
_entity_poly.entity_id
_entity_poly.type
_entity_poly.pdbx_seq_one_letter_code
_entity_poly.pdbx_strand_id
1 'polypeptide(L)'
;RYLQSPSVDFTIGGVLASVEDVAESNFLVEHADLYSSKTSGFWIGIYRNVNGQLLWQDNSALGFVNWGEGQPLENQLDYCVELSAFSGYWSILPCSSQKGFICKKPKIHPFLFALCLFTDSMKNKAHSHMNMWILLTLILLILLGMGFMIYFLFKIKTQSVTEREARWHSTLVEYSHVLTAKDDENDSTNNKEKNEHSIV
;
A
#
# COMPACT_ATOMS: atom_id res chain seq x y z
N ARG A 1 15.29 -7.51 21.35
CA ARG A 1 14.92 -6.67 20.18
C ARG A 1 13.70 -7.36 19.55
N TYR A 2 12.59 -6.65 19.35
CA TYR A 2 11.26 -7.25 19.11
C TYR A 2 11.22 -8.28 17.97
N LEU A 3 10.68 -9.46 18.24
CA LEU A 3 10.22 -10.42 17.22
C LEU A 3 8.70 -10.28 17.10
N GLN A 4 8.26 -9.22 16.45
CA GLN A 4 6.88 -9.08 16.00
C GLN A 4 6.88 -8.50 14.59
N SER A 5 6.80 -9.39 13.59
CA SER A 5 6.58 -9.07 12.19
C SER A 5 5.49 -10.01 11.64
N PRO A 6 4.48 -9.49 10.93
CA PRO A 6 3.36 -10.28 10.43
C PRO A 6 3.73 -10.99 9.11
N SER A 7 4.73 -11.86 9.15
CA SER A 7 5.18 -12.64 8.00
C SER A 7 5.90 -13.90 8.47
N VAL A 8 5.25 -15.05 8.24
CA VAL A 8 5.80 -16.40 8.39
C VAL A 8 7.16 -16.50 7.71
N ASP A 9 8.22 -16.79 8.48
CA ASP A 9 9.14 -17.91 8.24
C ASP A 9 10.20 -17.98 9.36
N PHE A 10 10.55 -19.19 9.78
CA PHE A 10 11.93 -19.48 10.18
C PHE A 10 12.33 -20.85 9.62
N THR A 11 12.69 -20.86 8.34
CA THR A 11 13.09 -22.00 7.52
C THR A 11 12.05 -23.13 7.42
N ILE A 12 11.39 -23.17 6.26
CA ILE A 12 10.45 -24.21 5.81
C ILE A 12 9.04 -24.08 6.42
N GLY A 13 8.52 -22.85 6.57
CA GLY A 13 7.07 -22.58 6.60
C GLY A 13 6.27 -23.27 7.72
N GLY A 14 6.93 -23.66 8.80
CA GLY A 14 6.34 -24.19 10.02
C GLY A 14 6.68 -23.28 11.20
N VAL A 15 5.87 -23.37 12.25
CA VAL A 15 6.11 -22.72 13.55
C VAL A 15 6.40 -23.79 14.59
N LEU A 16 6.96 -23.42 15.75
CA LEU A 16 7.09 -24.40 16.84
C LEU A 16 5.73 -24.95 17.23
N ALA A 17 5.67 -26.25 17.53
CA ALA A 17 4.40 -26.96 17.64
C ALA A 17 3.53 -26.44 18.80
N SER A 18 2.28 -26.12 18.48
CA SER A 18 1.18 -26.11 19.43
C SER A 18 0.69 -27.52 19.70
N VAL A 19 0.11 -27.72 20.88
CA VAL A 19 -0.56 -28.98 21.26
C VAL A 19 -1.98 -28.63 21.71
N GLU A 20 -2.94 -28.95 20.86
CA GLU A 20 -4.35 -28.54 21.04
C GLU A 20 -5.18 -29.58 21.81
N ASP A 21 -4.78 -30.86 21.77
CA ASP A 21 -5.51 -31.96 22.41
C ASP A 21 -4.62 -33.14 22.85
N VAL A 22 -5.25 -34.11 23.52
CA VAL A 22 -4.60 -35.33 24.04
C VAL A 22 -4.06 -36.24 22.92
N ALA A 23 -4.70 -36.27 21.75
CA ALA A 23 -4.25 -37.11 20.64
C ALA A 23 -3.00 -36.53 19.98
N GLU A 24 -2.93 -35.21 19.80
CA GLU A 24 -1.71 -34.51 19.38
C GLU A 24 -0.60 -34.69 20.41
N SER A 25 -0.91 -34.57 21.71
CA SER A 25 0.05 -34.85 22.79
C SER A 25 0.62 -36.27 22.68
N ASN A 26 -0.23 -37.30 22.62
CA ASN A 26 0.21 -38.69 22.53
C ASN A 26 1.05 -38.97 21.28
N PHE A 27 0.63 -38.43 20.13
CA PHE A 27 1.40 -38.52 18.88
C PHE A 27 2.81 -37.94 19.04
N LEU A 28 2.95 -36.80 19.71
CA LEU A 28 4.26 -36.20 19.98
C LEU A 28 5.11 -37.06 20.94
N VAL A 29 4.53 -37.65 21.98
CA VAL A 29 5.26 -38.53 22.91
C VAL A 29 5.79 -39.78 22.20
N GLU A 30 4.94 -40.47 21.45
CA GLU A 30 5.32 -41.69 20.70
C GLU A 30 6.49 -41.43 19.73
N HIS A 31 6.51 -40.26 19.09
CA HIS A 31 7.59 -39.89 18.17
C HIS A 31 8.82 -39.32 18.89
N ALA A 32 8.66 -38.65 20.04
CA ALA A 32 9.76 -38.09 20.81
C ALA A 32 10.62 -39.18 21.48
N ASP A 33 10.01 -40.26 21.97
CA ASP A 33 10.74 -41.38 22.60
C ASP A 33 11.73 -42.05 21.64
N LEU A 34 11.41 -42.11 20.34
CA LEU A 34 12.34 -42.60 19.29
C LEU A 34 13.67 -41.82 19.23
N TYR A 35 13.71 -40.60 19.79
CA TYR A 35 14.87 -39.72 19.84
C TYR A 35 15.40 -39.48 21.27
N SER A 36 14.86 -40.16 22.29
CA SER A 36 15.26 -40.02 23.69
C SER A 36 16.76 -40.33 23.93
N SER A 37 17.35 -41.17 23.08
CA SER A 37 18.80 -41.46 23.03
C SER A 37 19.68 -40.32 22.51
N LYS A 38 19.10 -39.29 21.85
CA LYS A 38 19.81 -38.16 21.24
C LYS A 38 19.51 -36.83 21.91
N THR A 39 18.34 -36.69 22.52
CA THR A 39 17.94 -35.47 23.25
C THR A 39 17.05 -35.81 24.42
N SER A 40 17.15 -35.04 25.50
CA SER A 40 16.27 -35.20 26.67
C SER A 40 14.83 -34.72 26.42
N GLY A 41 14.62 -33.96 25.35
CA GLY A 41 13.32 -33.47 24.91
C GLY A 41 13.43 -32.33 23.91
N PHE A 42 12.32 -31.64 23.70
CA PHE A 42 12.09 -30.77 22.56
C PHE A 42 11.43 -29.47 22.95
N TRP A 43 11.89 -28.36 22.38
CA TRP A 43 11.21 -27.08 22.46
C TRP A 43 9.89 -27.11 21.68
N ILE A 44 8.81 -26.69 22.34
CA ILE A 44 7.46 -26.51 21.80
C ILE A 44 7.05 -25.03 21.80
N GLY A 45 5.99 -24.69 21.07
CA GLY A 45 5.66 -23.31 20.70
C GLY A 45 4.99 -22.45 21.76
N ILE A 46 5.18 -22.69 23.06
CA ILE A 46 4.63 -21.82 24.12
C ILE A 46 5.56 -20.62 24.31
N TYR A 47 4.98 -19.42 24.40
CA TYR A 47 5.66 -18.20 24.84
C TYR A 47 4.83 -17.48 25.91
N ARG A 48 5.49 -16.62 26.71
CA ARG A 48 4.84 -15.73 27.68
C ARG A 48 4.70 -14.33 27.07
N ASN A 49 3.50 -13.75 27.12
CA ASN A 49 3.27 -12.37 26.68
C ASN A 49 3.62 -11.33 27.76
N VAL A 50 3.57 -10.04 27.41
CA VAL A 50 3.88 -8.93 28.33
C VAL A 50 2.97 -8.85 29.57
N ASN A 51 1.79 -9.48 29.52
CA ASN A 51 0.83 -9.56 30.63
C ASN A 51 1.06 -10.83 31.49
N GLY A 52 2.11 -11.61 31.22
CA GLY A 52 2.42 -12.85 31.94
C GLY A 52 1.62 -14.08 31.50
N GLN A 53 0.77 -13.97 30.48
CA GLN A 53 -0.06 -15.08 29.99
C GLN A 53 0.74 -15.98 29.06
N LEU A 54 0.54 -17.30 29.18
CA LEU A 54 1.12 -18.29 28.27
C LEU A 54 0.22 -18.48 27.05
N LEU A 55 0.81 -18.43 25.85
CA LEU A 55 0.14 -18.51 24.55
C LEU A 55 0.96 -19.37 23.58
N TRP A 56 0.31 -19.95 22.58
CA TRP A 56 0.99 -20.64 21.50
C TRP A 56 1.44 -19.65 20.40
N GLN A 57 2.60 -19.91 19.79
CA GLN A 57 3.19 -19.09 18.71
C GLN A 57 2.36 -19.04 17.41
N ASP A 58 1.41 -19.95 17.23
CA ASP A 58 0.42 -19.93 16.13
C ASP A 58 -0.82 -19.09 16.44
N ASN A 59 -0.81 -18.36 17.57
CA ASN A 59 -1.93 -17.60 18.14
C ASN A 59 -3.14 -18.46 18.59
N SER A 60 -3.02 -19.78 18.66
CA SER A 60 -4.06 -20.62 19.29
C SER A 60 -4.10 -20.38 20.81
N ALA A 61 -5.28 -20.59 21.41
CA ALA A 61 -5.46 -20.48 22.84
C ALA A 61 -4.86 -21.70 23.56
N LEU A 62 -4.31 -21.50 24.77
CA LEU A 62 -3.77 -22.57 25.60
C LEU A 62 -4.89 -23.38 26.27
N GLY A 63 -5.72 -24.05 25.46
CA GLY A 63 -6.89 -24.83 25.91
C GLY A 63 -6.55 -26.22 26.48
N PHE A 64 -5.41 -26.77 26.08
CA PHE A 64 -4.87 -28.03 26.58
C PHE A 64 -3.47 -27.79 27.19
N VAL A 65 -3.18 -28.49 28.29
CA VAL A 65 -1.88 -28.46 28.96
C VAL A 65 -1.48 -29.86 29.46
N ASN A 66 -0.21 -30.22 29.29
CA ASN A 66 0.36 -31.46 29.83
C ASN A 66 1.58 -31.18 30.73
N TRP A 67 1.42 -30.27 31.69
CA TRP A 67 2.50 -29.89 32.62
C TRP A 67 2.96 -31.08 33.47
N GLY A 68 4.28 -31.17 33.69
CA GLY A 68 4.85 -32.05 34.70
C GLY A 68 4.51 -31.60 36.12
N GLU A 69 4.75 -32.47 37.09
CA GLU A 69 4.49 -32.19 38.50
C GLU A 69 5.25 -30.93 38.97
N GLY A 70 4.54 -30.00 39.60
CA GLY A 70 5.11 -28.72 40.07
C GLY A 70 5.38 -27.67 38.98
N GLN A 71 4.89 -27.87 37.74
CA GLN A 71 5.00 -26.91 36.64
C GLN A 71 3.64 -26.26 36.31
N PRO A 72 3.59 -25.02 35.80
CA PRO A 72 4.71 -24.10 35.57
C PRO A 72 5.18 -23.38 36.85
N LEU A 73 6.47 -23.04 36.95
CA LEU A 73 6.95 -22.12 38.00
C LEU A 73 6.55 -20.68 37.69
N GLU A 74 5.85 -20.01 38.62
CA GLU A 74 5.22 -18.69 38.35
C GLU A 74 6.20 -17.56 38.00
N ASN A 75 7.43 -17.61 38.55
CA ASN A 75 8.36 -16.47 38.65
C ASN A 75 9.48 -16.45 37.61
N GLN A 76 9.30 -17.12 36.46
CA GLN A 76 10.35 -17.34 35.46
C GLN A 76 10.02 -16.66 34.12
N LEU A 77 10.73 -15.56 33.82
CA LEU A 77 10.47 -14.69 32.66
C LEU A 77 11.22 -15.10 31.38
N ASP A 78 12.49 -15.50 31.49
CA ASP A 78 13.37 -15.85 30.34
C ASP A 78 13.41 -17.36 30.04
N TYR A 79 12.26 -18.03 30.06
CA TYR A 79 12.18 -19.49 29.97
C TYR A 79 11.28 -19.96 28.83
N CYS A 80 11.69 -21.08 28.24
CA CYS A 80 11.03 -21.77 27.14
C CYS A 80 10.40 -23.06 27.66
N VAL A 81 9.42 -23.62 26.93
CA VAL A 81 8.75 -24.87 27.34
C VAL A 81 9.30 -26.05 26.56
N GLU A 82 9.81 -27.04 27.30
CA GLU A 82 10.24 -28.33 26.78
C GLU A 82 9.13 -29.38 26.94
N LEU A 83 8.88 -30.18 25.91
CA LEU A 83 8.26 -31.51 25.99
C LEU A 83 9.36 -32.55 26.21
N SER A 84 9.32 -33.27 27.35
CA SER A 84 10.32 -34.31 27.66
C SER A 84 10.19 -35.52 26.72
N ALA A 85 11.31 -35.97 26.14
CA ALA A 85 11.31 -37.14 25.26
C ALA A 85 10.97 -38.46 25.99
N PHE A 86 11.17 -38.53 27.30
CA PHE A 86 10.96 -39.75 28.09
C PHE A 86 9.57 -39.85 28.72
N SER A 87 9.02 -38.72 29.18
CA SER A 87 7.75 -38.71 29.93
C SER A 87 6.60 -38.01 29.20
N GLY A 88 6.88 -37.26 28.13
CA GLY A 88 5.89 -36.47 27.40
C GLY A 88 5.38 -35.23 28.13
N TYR A 89 5.68 -35.08 29.43
CA TYR A 89 5.28 -33.93 30.23
C TYR A 89 6.07 -32.68 29.85
N TRP A 90 5.42 -31.53 30.06
CA TRP A 90 5.98 -30.23 29.75
C TRP A 90 6.64 -29.60 30.97
N SER A 91 7.78 -28.95 30.78
CA SER A 91 8.49 -28.24 31.85
C SER A 91 9.09 -26.94 31.35
N ILE A 92 9.20 -25.97 32.26
CA ILE A 92 9.81 -24.67 32.00
C ILE A 92 11.33 -24.78 32.23
N LEU A 93 12.12 -24.48 31.20
CA LEU A 93 13.59 -24.48 31.25
C LEU A 93 14.19 -23.21 30.62
N PRO A 94 15.42 -22.82 30.99
CA PRO A 94 16.11 -21.70 30.36
C PRO A 94 16.25 -21.94 28.85
N CYS A 95 15.88 -20.97 28.02
CA CYS A 95 15.93 -21.09 26.55
C CYS A 95 17.35 -21.38 25.98
N SER A 96 18.40 -21.20 26.80
CA SER A 96 19.78 -21.57 26.47
C SER A 96 20.08 -23.08 26.57
N SER A 97 19.13 -23.88 27.07
CA SER A 97 19.29 -25.34 27.17
C SER A 97 19.32 -25.99 25.79
N GLN A 98 20.26 -26.92 25.58
CA GLN A 98 20.36 -27.64 24.31
C GLN A 98 19.28 -28.73 24.23
N LYS A 99 18.28 -28.51 23.37
CA LYS A 99 17.15 -29.41 23.11
C LYS A 99 16.90 -29.54 21.61
N GLY A 100 16.12 -30.53 21.20
CA GLY A 100 15.54 -30.56 19.85
C GLY A 100 14.45 -29.48 19.68
N PHE A 101 13.92 -29.36 18.46
CA PHE A 101 12.75 -28.52 18.18
C PHE A 101 11.69 -29.37 17.46
N ILE A 102 10.42 -29.19 17.80
CA ILE A 102 9.29 -29.78 17.06
C ILE A 102 8.53 -28.66 16.38
N CYS A 103 8.34 -28.76 15.06
CA CYS A 103 7.60 -27.78 14.28
C CYS A 103 6.28 -28.36 13.76
N LYS A 104 5.20 -27.59 13.86
CA LYS A 104 3.88 -27.88 13.29
C LYS A 104 3.70 -27.06 12.00
N LYS A 105 3.09 -27.68 11.00
CA LYS A 105 2.77 -27.05 9.72
C LYS A 105 1.35 -27.41 9.28
N PRO A 106 0.60 -26.48 8.65
CA PRO A 106 -0.73 -26.79 8.15
C PRO A 106 -0.68 -27.86 7.05
N LYS A 107 -1.63 -28.80 7.09
CA LYS A 107 -1.80 -29.82 6.04
C LYS A 107 -2.52 -29.18 4.84
N ILE A 108 -1.78 -28.43 4.03
CA ILE A 108 -2.34 -27.78 2.84
C ILE A 108 -2.69 -28.84 1.79
N HIS A 109 -3.99 -28.98 1.48
CA HIS A 109 -4.44 -29.83 0.39
C HIS A 109 -4.06 -29.18 -0.97
N PRO A 110 -3.68 -29.94 -2.03
CA PRO A 110 -3.18 -29.35 -3.28
C PRO A 110 -4.09 -28.27 -3.89
N PHE A 111 -5.41 -28.46 -3.78
CA PHE A 111 -6.41 -27.47 -4.21
C PHE A 111 -6.33 -26.14 -3.44
N LEU A 112 -6.15 -26.19 -2.11
CA LEU A 112 -5.99 -25.00 -1.28
C LEU A 112 -4.64 -24.31 -1.52
N PHE A 113 -3.58 -25.08 -1.79
CA PHE A 113 -2.28 -24.53 -2.17
C PHE A 113 -2.38 -23.73 -3.49
N ALA A 114 -3.03 -24.31 -4.50
CA ALA A 114 -3.30 -23.61 -5.75
C ALA A 114 -4.13 -22.33 -5.52
N LEU A 115 -5.20 -22.39 -4.72
CA LEU A 115 -6.02 -21.23 -4.38
C LEU A 115 -5.19 -20.11 -3.72
N CYS A 116 -4.34 -20.45 -2.73
CA CYS A 116 -3.45 -19.50 -2.08
C CYS A 116 -2.49 -18.83 -3.08
N LEU A 117 -1.85 -19.60 -3.97
CA LEU A 117 -0.98 -19.07 -5.02
C LEU A 117 -1.71 -18.09 -5.97
N PHE A 118 -2.95 -18.39 -6.35
CA PHE A 118 -3.77 -17.47 -7.15
C PHE A 118 -4.12 -16.18 -6.40
N THR A 119 -4.42 -16.26 -5.09
CA THR A 119 -4.74 -15.07 -4.29
C THR A 119 -3.53 -14.17 -4.01
N ASP A 120 -2.34 -14.74 -3.80
CA ASP A 120 -1.13 -13.93 -3.56
C ASP A 120 -0.71 -13.13 -4.81
N SER A 121 -0.85 -13.73 -5.99
CA SER A 121 -0.70 -13.05 -7.29
C SER A 121 -1.60 -11.81 -7.42
N MET A 122 -2.82 -11.86 -6.87
CA MET A 122 -3.75 -10.71 -6.85
C MET A 122 -3.32 -9.63 -5.83
N LYS A 123 -2.82 -10.04 -4.66
CA LYS A 123 -2.38 -9.12 -3.59
C LYS A 123 -1.20 -8.24 -4.03
N ASN A 124 -0.24 -8.83 -4.73
CA ASN A 124 0.95 -8.13 -5.22
C ASN A 124 0.63 -7.09 -6.33
N LYS A 125 -0.48 -7.26 -7.05
CA LYS A 125 -0.91 -6.33 -8.11
C LYS A 125 -1.50 -5.01 -7.58
N ALA A 126 -2.08 -5.02 -6.37
CA ALA A 126 -2.78 -3.88 -5.80
C ALA A 126 -1.87 -2.72 -5.33
N HIS A 127 -0.59 -2.98 -5.03
CA HIS A 127 0.31 -1.95 -4.48
C HIS A 127 1.14 -1.18 -5.53
N SER A 128 1.34 -1.73 -6.72
CA SER A 128 2.12 -1.08 -7.79
C SER A 128 1.26 -0.21 -8.71
N HIS A 129 0.07 -0.70 -9.09
CA HIS A 129 -0.80 -0.05 -10.06
C HIS A 129 -1.39 1.28 -9.57
N MET A 130 -1.71 1.37 -8.26
CA MET A 130 -2.31 2.56 -7.67
C MET A 130 -1.39 3.78 -7.74
N ASN A 131 -0.10 3.60 -7.45
CA ASN A 131 0.88 4.71 -7.48
C ASN A 131 1.06 5.27 -8.90
N MET A 132 1.03 4.42 -9.93
CA MET A 132 1.07 4.87 -11.33
C MET A 132 -0.19 5.65 -11.74
N TRP A 133 -1.38 5.17 -11.39
CA TRP A 133 -2.64 5.85 -11.73
C TRP A 133 -2.81 7.17 -10.97
N ILE A 134 -2.35 7.24 -9.71
CA ILE A 134 -2.34 8.49 -8.93
C ILE A 134 -1.40 9.52 -9.59
N LEU A 135 -0.21 9.12 -10.03
CA LEU A 135 0.72 10.04 -10.71
C LEU A 135 0.15 10.55 -12.06
N LEU A 136 -0.43 9.67 -12.87
CA LEU A 136 -1.01 10.02 -14.17
C LEU A 136 -2.21 10.98 -14.03
N THR A 137 -3.10 10.73 -13.07
CA THR A 137 -4.25 11.61 -12.82
C THR A 137 -3.82 12.99 -12.30
N LEU A 138 -2.80 13.04 -11.44
CA LEU A 138 -2.26 14.30 -10.92
C LEU A 138 -1.59 15.16 -12.01
N ILE A 139 -0.84 14.54 -12.94
CA ILE A 139 -0.27 15.23 -14.11
C ILE A 139 -1.37 15.80 -15.02
N LEU A 140 -2.43 15.03 -15.30
CA LEU A 140 -3.54 15.48 -16.14
C LEU A 140 -4.25 16.71 -15.54
N LEU A 141 -4.50 16.71 -14.22
CA LEU A 141 -5.11 17.85 -13.53
C LEU A 141 -4.23 19.11 -13.60
N ILE A 142 -2.90 18.98 -13.49
CA ILE A 142 -1.97 20.10 -13.64
C ILE A 142 -2.00 20.66 -15.07
N LEU A 143 -2.01 19.79 -16.10
CA LEU A 143 -2.08 20.22 -17.49
C LEU A 143 -3.39 20.97 -17.80
N LEU A 144 -4.53 20.47 -17.32
CA LEU A 144 -5.82 21.13 -17.46
C LEU A 144 -5.84 22.47 -16.70
N GLY A 145 -5.28 22.52 -15.50
CA GLY A 145 -5.14 23.75 -14.71
C GLY A 145 -4.27 24.80 -15.40
N MET A 146 -3.09 24.44 -15.88
CA MET A 146 -2.22 25.35 -16.64
C MET A 146 -2.88 25.82 -17.94
N GLY A 147 -3.52 24.91 -18.69
CA GLY A 147 -4.26 25.25 -19.91
C GLY A 147 -5.39 26.25 -19.65
N PHE A 148 -6.17 26.04 -18.58
CA PHE A 148 -7.23 26.97 -18.17
C PHE A 148 -6.67 28.32 -17.72
N MET A 149 -5.57 28.35 -16.96
CA MET A 149 -4.92 29.59 -16.54
C MET A 149 -4.33 30.36 -17.73
N ILE A 150 -3.68 29.68 -18.69
CA ILE A 150 -3.17 30.30 -19.92
C ILE A 150 -4.33 30.84 -20.77
N TYR A 151 -5.43 30.08 -20.92
CA TYR A 151 -6.64 30.55 -21.59
C TYR A 151 -7.23 31.79 -20.91
N PHE A 152 -7.28 31.81 -19.58
CA PHE A 152 -7.80 32.95 -18.81
C PHE A 152 -6.90 34.18 -18.94
N LEU A 153 -5.57 34.01 -18.88
CA LEU A 153 -4.60 35.07 -19.14
C LEU A 153 -4.68 35.59 -20.58
N PHE A 154 -4.86 34.71 -21.56
CA PHE A 154 -5.08 35.10 -22.96
C PHE A 154 -6.39 35.89 -23.10
N LYS A 155 -7.48 35.41 -22.49
CA LYS A 155 -8.78 36.11 -22.49
C LYS A 155 -8.69 37.50 -21.85
N ILE A 156 -8.04 37.64 -20.69
CA ILE A 156 -7.75 38.93 -20.05
C ILE A 156 -6.97 39.84 -21.00
N LYS A 157 -5.88 39.32 -21.60
CA LYS A 157 -5.02 40.09 -22.50
C LYS A 157 -5.79 40.55 -23.73
N THR A 158 -6.56 39.67 -24.37
CA THR A 158 -7.37 40.00 -25.55
C THR A 158 -8.47 41.00 -25.23
N GLN A 159 -9.19 40.85 -24.11
CA GLN A 159 -10.20 41.83 -23.67
C GLN A 159 -9.57 43.23 -23.45
N SER A 160 -8.36 43.30 -22.88
CA SER A 160 -7.60 44.56 -22.74
C SER A 160 -7.08 45.14 -24.07
N VAL A 161 -6.99 44.33 -25.14
CA VAL A 161 -6.61 44.78 -26.49
C VAL A 161 -7.85 45.31 -27.21
N THR A 162 -8.98 44.60 -27.13
CA THR A 162 -10.26 45.06 -27.69
C THR A 162 -10.73 46.38 -27.07
N GLU A 163 -10.57 46.59 -25.76
CA GLU A 163 -10.82 47.91 -25.14
C GLU A 163 -9.87 49.01 -25.64
N ARG A 164 -8.62 48.68 -25.97
CA ARG A 164 -7.66 49.65 -26.52
C ARG A 164 -7.98 49.98 -27.97
N GLU A 165 -8.31 49.00 -28.82
CA GLU A 165 -8.74 49.25 -30.20
C GLU A 165 -10.05 50.03 -30.26
N ALA A 166 -11.04 49.70 -29.43
CA ALA A 166 -12.27 50.47 -29.31
C ALA A 166 -11.98 51.94 -28.93
N ARG A 167 -11.06 52.17 -27.98
CA ARG A 167 -10.61 53.52 -27.60
C ARG A 167 -9.91 54.25 -28.76
N TRP A 168 -9.06 53.57 -29.53
CA TRP A 168 -8.39 54.16 -30.70
C TRP A 168 -9.38 54.53 -31.81
N HIS A 169 -10.39 53.69 -32.07
CA HIS A 169 -11.43 53.97 -33.06
C HIS A 169 -12.32 55.16 -32.63
N SER A 170 -12.65 55.30 -31.35
CA SER A 170 -13.36 56.49 -30.85
C SER A 170 -12.60 57.78 -31.15
N THR A 171 -11.30 57.83 -30.81
CA THR A 171 -10.46 59.02 -31.07
C THR A 171 -10.28 59.32 -32.56
N LEU A 172 -10.23 58.29 -33.42
CA LEU A 172 -10.13 58.47 -34.87
C LEU A 172 -11.43 59.00 -35.50
N VAL A 173 -12.60 58.56 -35.02
CA VAL A 173 -13.89 59.10 -35.47
C VAL A 173 -14.02 60.57 -35.08
N GLU A 174 -13.68 60.94 -33.83
CA GLU A 174 -13.61 62.32 -33.36
C GLU A 174 -12.71 63.20 -34.29
N TYR A 175 -11.50 62.72 -34.60
CA TYR A 175 -10.57 63.40 -35.50
C TYR A 175 -11.09 63.53 -36.94
N SER A 176 -11.79 62.50 -37.44
CA SER A 176 -12.37 62.53 -38.80
C SER A 176 -13.51 63.55 -38.93
N HIS A 177 -14.38 63.70 -37.92
CA HIS A 177 -15.42 64.71 -37.91
C HIS A 177 -14.86 66.15 -37.88
N VAL A 178 -13.72 66.35 -37.20
CA VAL A 178 -12.99 67.63 -37.19
C VAL A 178 -12.37 67.96 -38.56
N LEU A 179 -11.95 66.94 -39.33
CA LEU A 179 -11.46 67.13 -40.70
C LEU A 179 -12.60 67.39 -41.70
N THR A 180 -13.69 66.63 -41.67
CA THR A 180 -14.82 66.87 -42.60
C THR A 180 -15.43 68.25 -42.42
N ALA A 181 -15.54 68.73 -41.18
CA ALA A 181 -15.98 70.11 -40.88
C ALA A 181 -15.01 71.21 -41.38
N LYS A 182 -13.85 70.83 -41.94
CA LYS A 182 -12.83 71.70 -42.51
C LYS A 182 -12.75 71.62 -44.04
N ASP A 183 -13.19 70.50 -44.62
CA ASP A 183 -13.22 70.28 -46.07
C ASP A 183 -14.52 70.80 -46.72
N ASP A 184 -15.63 70.88 -45.97
CA ASP A 184 -16.89 71.52 -46.40
C ASP A 184 -16.73 73.03 -46.72
N GLU A 185 -15.60 73.66 -46.36
CA GLU A 185 -15.30 75.06 -46.69
C GLU A 185 -14.58 75.23 -48.05
N ASN A 186 -14.30 74.14 -48.79
CA ASN A 186 -13.41 74.20 -49.97
C ASN A 186 -13.89 73.50 -51.26
N ASP A 187 -15.02 72.79 -51.30
CA ASP A 187 -15.57 72.26 -52.56
C ASP A 187 -16.41 73.29 -53.32
N SER A 188 -15.71 74.12 -54.09
CA SER A 188 -16.28 74.63 -55.33
C SER A 188 -15.22 74.66 -56.43
N THR A 189 -15.07 73.57 -57.21
CA THR A 189 -15.15 73.61 -58.69
C THR A 189 -14.83 72.27 -59.39
N ASN A 190 -15.54 72.07 -60.52
CA ASN A 190 -15.13 71.32 -61.72
C ASN A 190 -15.39 69.79 -61.85
N ASN A 191 -16.67 69.47 -62.09
CA ASN A 191 -17.17 68.89 -63.35
C ASN A 191 -16.28 67.92 -64.20
N LYS A 192 -16.71 66.63 -64.20
CA LYS A 192 -17.36 65.92 -65.33
C LYS A 192 -16.54 65.43 -66.56
N GLU A 193 -16.97 64.24 -67.05
CA GLU A 193 -16.71 63.60 -68.37
C GLU A 193 -15.44 62.67 -68.45
N LYS A 194 -15.43 61.41 -68.94
CA LYS A 194 -16.43 60.40 -69.39
C LYS A 194 -15.80 59.00 -69.62
N ASN A 195 -16.66 58.02 -69.85
CA ASN A 195 -16.44 56.57 -69.79
C ASN A 195 -15.77 55.90 -71.02
N GLU A 196 -15.48 54.60 -70.84
CA GLU A 196 -15.36 53.48 -71.81
C GLU A 196 -14.06 53.26 -72.61
N HIS A 197 -13.44 52.09 -72.40
CA HIS A 197 -13.29 51.06 -73.45
C HIS A 197 -13.10 49.65 -72.85
N SER A 198 -12.92 48.62 -73.70
CA SER A 198 -13.69 47.36 -73.55
C SER A 198 -13.00 46.08 -74.09
N ILE A 199 -13.27 44.95 -73.42
CA ILE A 199 -13.32 43.52 -73.84
C ILE A 199 -12.34 43.03 -74.96
N VAL A 200 -11.43 42.09 -74.62
CA VAL A 200 -11.51 40.61 -74.82
C VAL A 200 -10.48 39.95 -73.91
#